data_AF-A0A5B7GIZ5-F1
#
_entry.id   AF-A0A5B7GIZ5-F1
#
_cell.length_a   1.000
_cell.length_b   1.000
_cell.length_c   1.000
_cell.angle_alpha   90.00
_cell.angle_beta   90.00
_cell.angle_gamma   90.00
#
_symmetry.space_group_name_H-M   'P 1'
#
loop_
_entity.id
_entity.type
_entity.pdbx_description
1 polymer ?
#
loop_
_entity_poly.entity_id
_entity_poly.type
_entity_poly.pdbx_seq_one_letter_code
_entity_poly.pdbx_strand_id
1 'polypeptide(L)'
;MLNYINFQDQSLVYLGLNLIDLPFINISVHFEKASAFIEEALSSGGKVLVHCRQGRSRSAAIVAAFLMMHRGMTAAYALTMLRKINTSE
;
A
#
# COMPACT_ATOMS: atom_id res chain seq x y z
N MET A 1 -18.66 -5.17 -16.03
CA MET A 1 -19.31 -5.33 -14.70
C MET A 1 -18.18 -5.50 -13.71
N LEU A 2 -17.82 -4.57 -12.82
CA LEU A 2 -18.58 -3.55 -12.10
C LEU A 2 -17.65 -2.35 -11.85
N ASN A 3 -18.00 -1.17 -12.35
CA ASN A 3 -17.54 0.11 -11.79
C ASN A 3 -18.75 0.67 -11.06
N TYR A 4 -18.60 0.98 -9.76
CA TYR A 4 -19.21 2.09 -9.04
C TYR A 4 -19.06 1.81 -7.54
N ILE A 5 -17.98 2.32 -6.95
CA ILE A 5 -17.96 2.56 -5.50
C ILE A 5 -18.44 4.00 -5.33
N ASN A 6 -19.62 4.15 -4.73
CA ASN A 6 -20.26 5.43 -4.48
C ASN A 6 -19.72 5.99 -3.15
N PHE A 7 -18.67 6.81 -3.21
CA PHE A 7 -18.10 7.47 -2.03
C PHE A 7 -18.82 8.81 -1.79
N GLN A 8 -19.81 8.79 -0.90
CA GLN A 8 -20.57 9.98 -0.47
C GLN A 8 -19.83 10.82 0.59
N ASP A 9 -18.56 10.53 0.86
CA ASP A 9 -17.73 11.28 1.80
C ASP A 9 -16.67 12.08 1.02
N GLN A 10 -16.81 13.41 1.02
CA GLN A 10 -15.91 14.33 0.31
C GLN A 10 -14.50 14.39 0.90
N SER A 11 -14.21 13.65 1.98
CA SER A 11 -12.91 13.62 2.64
C SER A 11 -11.97 12.48 2.22
N LEU A 12 -12.43 11.54 1.38
CA LEU A 12 -11.62 10.39 0.95
C LEU A 12 -10.82 10.71 -0.32
N VAL A 13 -9.50 10.74 -0.20
CA VAL A 13 -8.59 10.78 -1.35
C VAL A 13 -8.20 9.35 -1.74
N TYR A 14 -8.31 9.02 -3.03
CA TYR A 14 -8.06 7.67 -3.53
C TYR A 14 -6.95 7.63 -4.59
N LEU A 15 -6.00 6.71 -4.41
CA LEU A 15 -4.99 6.38 -5.41
C LEU A 15 -5.19 4.94 -5.92
N GLY A 16 -5.65 4.82 -7.16
CA GLY A 16 -5.73 3.55 -7.88
C GLY A 16 -4.40 3.17 -8.54
N LEU A 17 -3.90 1.97 -8.25
CA LEU A 17 -2.74 1.37 -8.91
C LEU A 17 -3.20 0.18 -9.77
N ASN A 18 -3.11 0.31 -11.09
CA ASN A 18 -3.50 -0.75 -12.03
C ASN A 18 -2.43 -1.84 -12.07
N LEU A 19 -2.61 -2.86 -11.23
CA LEU A 19 -1.64 -3.93 -10.98
C LEU A 19 -2.31 -5.31 -11.01
N ILE A 20 -1.87 -6.16 -11.94
CA ILE A 20 -2.27 -7.57 -11.99
C ILE A 20 -1.34 -8.38 -11.07
N ASP A 21 -1.89 -9.31 -10.30
CA ASP A 21 -1.16 -10.14 -9.34
C ASP A 21 -0.47 -11.31 -10.06
N LEU A 22 0.60 -11.01 -10.79
CA LEU A 22 1.39 -11.99 -11.53
C LEU A 22 2.87 -11.82 -11.19
N PRO A 23 3.62 -12.92 -11.02
CA PRO A 23 5.00 -12.87 -10.51
C PRO A 23 5.97 -12.12 -11.44
N PHE A 24 5.63 -11.97 -12.72
CA PHE A 24 6.42 -11.27 -13.72
C PHE A 24 6.03 -9.79 -13.91
N ILE A 25 5.02 -9.30 -13.21
CA ILE A 25 4.64 -7.89 -13.25
C ILE A 25 5.54 -7.10 -12.32
N ASN A 26 6.25 -6.13 -12.89
CA ASN A 26 7.11 -5.26 -12.10
C ASN A 26 6.29 -4.24 -11.30
N ILE A 27 6.05 -4.52 -10.03
CA ILE A 27 5.35 -3.61 -9.11
C ILE A 27 6.21 -2.41 -8.68
N SER A 28 7.54 -2.49 -8.80
CA SER A 28 8.43 -1.45 -8.26
C SER A 28 8.23 -0.09 -8.95
N VAL A 29 7.72 -0.09 -10.18
CA VAL A 29 7.36 1.12 -10.93
C VAL A 29 6.31 1.99 -10.22
N HIS A 30 5.59 1.44 -9.24
CA HIS A 30 4.61 2.15 -8.43
C HIS A 30 5.10 2.57 -7.05
N PHE A 31 6.28 2.13 -6.61
CA PHE A 31 6.74 2.31 -5.23
C PHE A 31 6.88 3.78 -4.86
N GLU A 32 7.49 4.59 -5.71
CA GLU A 32 7.67 6.02 -5.44
C GLU A 32 6.32 6.74 -5.35
N LYS A 33 5.47 6.60 -6.38
CA LYS A 33 4.14 7.22 -6.42
C LYS A 33 3.28 6.82 -5.21
N ALA A 34 3.25 5.53 -4.88
CA ALA A 34 2.45 5.03 -3.77
C ALA A 34 3.00 5.49 -2.41
N SER A 35 4.32 5.50 -2.25
CA SER A 35 4.95 5.90 -0.99
C SER A 35 4.80 7.40 -0.75
N ALA A 36 4.91 8.23 -1.80
CA ALA A 36 4.65 9.66 -1.71
C ALA A 36 3.22 9.96 -1.29
N PHE A 37 2.24 9.25 -1.86
CA PHE A 37 0.82 9.38 -1.47
C PHE A 37 0.59 9.00 -0.01
N ILE A 38 1.22 7.91 0.47
CA ILE A 38 1.13 7.50 1.88
C ILE A 38 1.76 8.57 2.77
N GLU A 39 2.95 9.07 2.43
CA GLU A 39 3.64 10.08 3.24
C GLU A 39 2.85 11.39 3.33
N GLU A 40 2.30 11.88 2.21
CA GLU A 40 1.48 13.10 2.18
C GLU A 40 0.28 12.98 3.13
N ALA A 41 -0.47 11.88 3.03
CA ALA A 41 -1.63 11.63 3.89
C ALA A 41 -1.26 11.48 5.38
N LEU A 42 -0.10 10.88 5.69
CA LEU A 42 0.34 10.75 7.09
C LEU A 42 0.89 12.08 7.65
N SER A 43 1.61 12.85 6.83
CA SER A 43 2.19 14.16 7.22
C SER A 43 1.12 15.21 7.55
N SER A 44 -0.07 15.07 6.95
CA SER A 44 -1.25 15.90 7.23
C SER A 44 -2.06 15.43 8.45
N GLY A 45 -1.58 14.41 9.18
CA GLY A 45 -2.29 13.85 10.34
C GLY A 45 -3.42 12.88 9.98
N GLY A 46 -3.53 12.50 8.70
CA GLY A 46 -4.53 11.57 8.20
C GLY A 46 -4.21 10.11 8.50
N LYS A 47 -5.04 9.22 7.94
CA LYS A 47 -4.87 7.77 8.00
C LYS A 47 -4.95 7.19 6.59
N VAL A 48 -4.19 6.13 6.34
CA VAL A 48 -4.13 5.49 5.02
C VAL A 48 -4.51 4.02 5.12
N LEU A 49 -5.45 3.61 4.27
CA LEU A 49 -5.76 2.20 4.04
C LEU A 49 -5.10 1.74 2.74
N VAL A 50 -4.12 0.83 2.85
CA VAL A 50 -3.51 0.17 1.69
C VAL A 50 -4.12 -1.23 1.56
N HIS A 51 -4.84 -1.49 0.47
CA HIS A 51 -5.46 -2.80 0.24
C HIS A 51 -5.18 -3.32 -1.18
N CYS A 52 -5.30 -4.63 -1.34
CA CYS A 52 -5.39 -5.30 -2.64
C CYS A 52 -6.55 -6.30 -2.58
N ARG A 53 -6.68 -7.19 -3.58
CA ARG A 53 -7.80 -8.16 -3.58
C ARG A 53 -7.81 -9.11 -2.37
N GLN A 54 -6.63 -9.55 -1.90
CA GLN A 54 -6.51 -10.52 -0.82
C GLN A 54 -5.71 -10.03 0.40
N GLY A 55 -5.19 -8.80 0.36
CA GLY A 55 -4.35 -8.24 1.44
C GLY A 55 -2.95 -8.86 1.61
N ARG A 56 -2.53 -9.81 0.75
CA ARG A 56 -1.31 -10.62 0.96
C ARG A 56 -0.06 -10.19 0.18
N SER A 57 -0.21 -9.88 -1.10
CA SER A 57 0.91 -9.70 -2.05
C SER A 57 1.16 -8.22 -2.33
N ARG A 58 0.40 -7.63 -3.25
CA ARG A 58 0.58 -6.25 -3.73
C ARG A 58 0.51 -5.20 -2.62
N SER A 59 -0.48 -5.27 -1.73
CA SER A 59 -0.60 -4.31 -0.62
C SER A 59 0.59 -4.38 0.33
N ALA A 60 1.03 -5.59 0.69
CA ALA A 60 2.19 -5.78 1.56
C ALA A 60 3.48 -5.25 0.90
N ALA A 61 3.66 -5.48 -0.41
CA ALA A 61 4.80 -4.96 -1.15
C ALA A 61 4.84 -3.42 -1.17
N ILE A 62 3.69 -2.76 -1.37
CA ILE A 62 3.59 -1.29 -1.31
C ILE A 62 3.94 -0.75 0.09
N VAL A 63 3.40 -1.36 1.15
CA VAL A 63 3.72 -0.94 2.52
C VAL A 63 5.20 -1.18 2.84
N ALA A 64 5.77 -2.31 2.41
CA ALA A 64 7.20 -2.58 2.58
C ALA A 64 8.07 -1.52 1.90
N ALA A 65 7.74 -1.16 0.66
CA ALA A 65 8.45 -0.12 -0.09
C ALA A 65 8.38 1.23 0.64
N PHE A 66 7.20 1.62 1.13
CA PHE A 66 7.02 2.83 1.91
C PHE A 66 7.89 2.84 3.18
N LEU A 67 7.88 1.75 3.95
CA LEU A 67 8.69 1.62 5.18
C LEU A 67 10.20 1.73 4.89
N MET A 68 10.65 1.16 3.78
CA MET A 68 12.05 1.27 3.36
C MET A 68 12.40 2.71 2.96
N MET A 69 11.60 3.32 2.09
CA MET A 69 11.89 4.63 1.49
C MET A 69 11.72 5.80 2.48
N HIS A 70 10.69 5.76 3.33
CA HIS A 70 10.29 6.91 4.16
C HIS A 70 10.55 6.69 5.65
N ARG A 71 10.85 5.47 6.08
CA ARG A 71 11.16 5.15 7.48
C ARG A 71 12.55 4.53 7.67
N GLY A 72 13.36 4.49 6.61
CA GLY A 72 14.75 4.02 6.67
C GLY A 72 14.90 2.54 7.05
N MET A 73 13.84 1.75 6.90
CA MET A 73 13.87 0.33 7.29
C MET A 73 14.62 -0.50 6.24
N THR A 74 15.32 -1.54 6.70
CA THR A 74 15.79 -2.58 5.77
C THR A 74 14.61 -3.40 5.28
N ALA A 75 14.73 -4.00 4.09
CA ALA A 75 13.71 -4.90 3.54
C ALA A 75 13.38 -6.05 4.52
N ALA A 76 14.41 -6.65 5.15
CA ALA A 76 14.23 -7.72 6.11
C ALA A 76 13.41 -7.30 7.34
N TYR A 77 13.67 -6.10 7.87
CA TYR A 77 12.92 -5.57 9.00
C TYR A 77 11.48 -5.23 8.63
N ALA A 78 11.27 -4.54 7.50
CA ALA A 78 9.92 -4.23 7.00
C ALA A 78 9.07 -5.49 6.79
N LEU A 79 9.64 -6.55 6.19
CA LEU A 79 8.95 -7.83 6.01
C LEU A 79 8.65 -8.53 7.33
N THR A 80 9.55 -8.45 8.32
CA THR A 80 9.31 -9.01 9.66
C THR A 80 8.15 -8.32 10.34
N MET A 81 8.07 -6.99 10.27
CA MET A 81 6.97 -6.21 10.81
C MET A 81 5.63 -6.57 10.15
N LEU A 82 5.60 -6.65 8.82
CA LEU A 82 4.40 -7.01 8.06
C LEU A 82 3.88 -8.42 8.40
N ARG A 83 4.78 -9.39 8.61
CA ARG A 83 4.40 -10.75 8.99
C ARG A 83 3.76 -10.80 10.38
N LYS A 84 4.28 -10.04 11.35
CA LYS A 84 3.72 -9.97 12.71
C LYS A 84 2.31 -9.40 12.75
N ILE A 85 2.01 -8.46 11.86
CA ILE A 85 0.69 -7.82 11.78
C ILE A 85 -0.33 -8.72 11.07
N ASN A 86 0.13 -9.58 10.15
CA ASN A 86 -0.71 -10.50 9.37
C ASN A 86 -0.80 -11.93 9.94
N THR A 87 -0.22 -12.19 11.12
CA THR A 87 -0.46 -13.43 11.88
C THR A 87 -1.76 -13.31 12.65
N SER A 88 -2.85 -13.74 12.02
CA SER A 88 -3.97 -14.37 12.72
C SER A 88 -3.60 -15.84 12.86
N GLU A 89 -3.32 -16.30 14.08
CA GLU A 89 -3.83 -17.62 14.46
C GLU A 89 -5.31 -17.46 14.86
#